data_AF-A0A965KQT1-F1
#
_entry.id   AF-A0A965KQT1-F1
#
_cell.length_a   1.000
_cell.length_b   1.000
_cell.length_c   1.000
_cell.angle_alpha   90.00
_cell.angle_beta   90.00
_cell.angle_gamma   90.00
#
_symmetry.space_group_name_H-M   'P 1'
#
loop_
_entity.id
_entity.type
_entity.pdbx_description
1 polymer ?
#
loop_
_entity_poly.entity_id
_entity_poly.type
_entity_poly.pdbx_seq_one_letter_code
_entity_poly.pdbx_strand_id
1 'polypeptide(L)'
;MILAIACVQNPKCIQPEDEVIKYNMAIIRVTDRLDDLVKQKDLDASYYRGLIAYERGKYYVGRATLITDPDFILSATVFRRYALDQFRLAEKNLMINASSKNPDACKYLGEIADLGYVGVKNKDKATDFYYCAAMSYLDIGKKNAAADMYNAMRNSAIHNDPRTIEVYARLHNNESMSNTRKSISQTSRLDSETSKISRQ
;
A
#
# COMPACT_ATOMS: atom_id res chain seq x y z
N MET A 1 7.21 22.51 8.84
CA MET A 1 8.43 23.23 8.44
C MET A 1 9.14 22.42 7.36
N ILE A 2 8.65 22.45 6.11
CA ILE A 2 9.08 21.52 5.03
C ILE A 2 9.89 22.24 3.92
N LEU A 3 9.99 23.57 3.90
CA LEU A 3 10.60 24.29 2.76
C LEU A 3 11.91 25.04 3.03
N ALA A 4 12.36 25.16 4.29
CA ALA A 4 13.65 25.80 4.57
C ALA A 4 14.87 25.01 4.02
N ILE A 5 14.65 23.78 3.53
CA ILE A 5 15.74 22.91 3.07
C ILE A 5 15.74 22.68 1.55
N ALA A 6 14.70 23.11 0.84
CA ALA A 6 14.68 23.04 -0.63
C ALA A 6 15.70 24.02 -1.26
N CYS A 7 16.02 25.11 -0.56
CA CYS A 7 16.98 26.13 -1.02
C CYS A 7 18.44 25.75 -0.73
N VAL A 8 18.71 24.80 0.18
CA VAL A 8 20.07 24.41 0.56
C VAL A 8 20.76 23.58 -0.55
N GLN A 9 19.99 22.93 -1.43
CA GLN A 9 20.52 22.08 -2.49
C GLN A 9 20.64 22.75 -3.86
N ASN A 10 20.12 23.98 -4.05
CA ASN A 10 20.23 24.71 -5.30
C ASN A 10 20.43 26.21 -5.04
N PRO A 11 21.62 26.77 -5.28
CA PRO A 11 21.95 28.18 -4.99
C PRO A 11 21.14 29.20 -5.83
N LYS A 12 20.35 28.75 -6.81
CA LYS A 12 19.42 29.59 -7.58
C LYS A 12 17.97 29.53 -7.07
N CYS A 13 17.69 28.72 -6.06
CA CYS A 13 16.36 28.52 -5.50
C CYS A 13 16.06 29.58 -4.42
N ILE A 14 16.14 30.86 -4.75
CA ILE A 14 15.54 31.90 -3.91
C ILE A 14 14.12 32.09 -4.42
N GLN A 15 13.19 31.23 -3.97
CA GLN A 15 11.78 31.60 -4.05
C GLN A 15 11.57 32.72 -3.02
N PRO A 16 10.88 33.82 -3.38
CA PRO A 16 10.57 34.86 -2.41
C PRO A 16 9.84 34.23 -1.22
N GLU A 17 10.24 34.58 0.00
CA GLU A 17 9.71 33.99 1.24
C GLU A 17 8.17 34.04 1.28
N ASP A 18 7.58 35.08 0.69
CA ASP A 18 6.13 35.25 0.54
C ASP A 18 5.44 34.12 -0.24
N GLU A 19 6.06 33.62 -1.32
CA GLU A 19 5.53 32.49 -2.09
C GLU A 19 5.58 31.20 -1.27
N VAL A 20 6.70 30.98 -0.57
CA VAL A 20 6.89 29.82 0.31
C VAL A 20 5.84 29.83 1.43
N ILE A 21 5.61 31.00 2.05
CA ILE A 21 4.59 31.18 3.09
C ILE A 21 3.18 30.91 2.53
N LYS A 22 2.87 31.41 1.33
CA LYS A 22 1.59 31.18 0.65
C LYS A 22 1.32 29.68 0.43
N TYR A 23 2.30 28.93 -0.07
CA TYR A 23 2.15 27.48 -0.26
C TYR A 23 2.01 26.73 1.08
N ASN A 24 2.78 27.12 2.10
CA ASN A 24 2.65 26.51 3.43
C ASN A 24 1.26 26.75 4.03
N MET A 25 0.70 27.97 3.91
CA MET A 25 -0.65 28.27 4.36
C MET A 25 -1.70 27.47 3.59
N ALA A 26 -1.54 27.33 2.27
CA ALA A 26 -2.45 26.52 1.46
C ALA A 26 -2.43 25.04 1.89
N ILE A 27 -1.23 24.48 2.13
CA ILE A 27 -1.07 23.11 2.61
C ILE A 27 -1.76 22.92 3.96
N ILE A 28 -1.59 23.85 4.90
CA ILE A 28 -2.25 23.79 6.22
C ILE A 28 -3.77 23.78 6.05
N ARG A 29 -4.33 24.72 5.27
CA ARG A 29 -5.78 24.78 5.03
C ARG A 29 -6.33 23.50 4.41
N VAL A 30 -5.61 22.92 3.45
CA VAL A 30 -6.01 21.65 2.81
C VAL A 30 -5.98 20.52 3.83
N THR A 31 -4.93 20.41 4.64
CA THR A 31 -4.86 19.35 5.67
C THR A 31 -5.92 19.51 6.75
N ASP A 32 -6.21 20.73 7.18
CA ASP A 32 -7.26 21.01 8.18
C ASP A 32 -8.63 20.64 7.61
N ARG A 33 -8.89 21.00 6.35
CA ARG A 33 -10.14 20.64 5.67
C ARG A 33 -10.29 19.12 5.52
N LEU A 34 -9.22 18.41 5.19
CA LEU A 34 -9.21 16.95 5.15
C LEU A 34 -9.49 16.36 6.53
N ASP A 35 -8.89 16.91 7.59
CA ASP A 35 -9.11 16.44 8.96
C ASP A 35 -10.58 16.62 9.40
N ASP A 36 -11.24 17.69 8.97
CA ASP A 36 -12.68 17.89 9.22
C ASP A 36 -13.57 16.93 8.45
N LEU A 37 -13.24 16.64 7.18
CA LEU A 37 -13.96 15.66 6.37
C LEU A 37 -13.75 14.22 6.89
N VAL A 38 -12.55 13.90 7.40
CA VAL A 38 -12.28 12.63 8.07
C VAL A 38 -13.17 12.44 9.30
N LYS A 39 -13.41 13.49 10.10
CA LYS A 39 -14.35 13.42 11.23
C LYS A 39 -15.79 13.15 10.76
N GLN A 40 -16.13 13.59 9.56
CA GLN A 40 -17.42 13.32 8.90
C GLN A 40 -17.47 11.93 8.24
N LYS A 41 -16.44 11.10 8.41
CA LYS A 41 -16.30 9.74 7.85
C LYS A 41 -16.23 9.71 6.32
N ASP A 42 -15.72 10.78 5.71
CA ASP A 42 -15.44 10.82 4.28
C ASP A 42 -14.25 9.89 3.95
N LEU A 43 -14.50 8.89 3.09
CA LEU A 43 -13.52 7.86 2.74
C LEU A 43 -12.36 8.43 1.91
N ASP A 44 -12.67 9.27 0.92
CA ASP A 44 -11.67 9.89 0.03
C ASP A 44 -10.79 10.85 0.82
N ALA A 45 -11.40 11.65 1.71
CA ALA A 45 -10.64 12.53 2.59
C ALA A 45 -9.69 11.73 3.48
N SER A 46 -10.14 10.59 4.03
CA SER A 46 -9.27 9.71 4.81
C SER A 46 -8.14 9.14 3.96
N TYR A 47 -8.41 8.72 2.73
CA TYR A 47 -7.38 8.22 1.82
C TYR A 47 -6.30 9.27 1.57
N TYR A 48 -6.69 10.47 1.12
CA TYR A 48 -5.74 11.55 0.82
C TYR A 48 -5.02 12.04 2.08
N ARG A 49 -5.70 12.08 3.23
CA ARG A 49 -5.07 12.47 4.50
C ARG A 49 -4.00 11.46 4.92
N GLY A 50 -4.28 10.18 4.71
CA GLY A 50 -3.35 9.08 4.95
C GLY A 50 -2.16 9.12 3.99
N LEU A 51 -2.40 9.34 2.70
CA LEU A 51 -1.35 9.45 1.68
C LEU A 51 -0.40 10.62 1.94
N ILE A 52 -0.94 11.81 2.27
CA ILE A 52 -0.12 12.98 2.64
C ILE A 52 0.76 12.66 3.85
N ALA A 53 0.20 11.98 4.86
CA ALA A 53 0.96 11.59 6.03
C ALA A 53 2.05 10.55 5.68
N TYR A 54 1.75 9.57 4.83
CA TYR A 54 2.71 8.58 4.37
C TYR A 54 3.92 9.23 3.68
N GLU A 55 3.68 10.13 2.71
CA GLU A 55 4.75 10.81 1.99
C GLU A 55 5.55 11.76 2.89
N ARG A 56 4.91 12.45 3.83
CA ARG A 56 5.62 13.24 4.85
C ARG A 56 6.49 12.36 5.76
N GLY A 57 6.01 11.16 6.11
CA GLY A 57 6.78 10.16 6.85
C GLY A 57 8.06 9.79 6.10
N LYS A 58 7.94 9.42 4.81
CA LYS A 58 9.08 9.10 3.95
C LYS A 58 10.06 10.26 3.80
N TYR A 59 9.54 11.48 3.62
CA TYR A 59 10.37 12.68 3.57
C TYR A 59 11.23 12.80 4.83
N TYR A 60 10.64 12.68 6.02
CA TYR A 60 11.38 12.78 7.27
C TYR A 60 12.38 11.63 7.48
N VAL A 61 12.06 10.40 7.07
CA VAL A 61 13.03 9.30 7.04
C VAL A 61 14.22 9.65 6.16
N GLY A 62 13.98 10.12 4.94
CA GLY A 62 15.04 10.55 4.02
C GLY A 62 15.92 11.65 4.61
N ARG A 63 15.31 12.65 5.25
CA ARG A 63 16.03 13.72 5.97
C ARG A 63 16.90 13.17 7.11
N ALA A 64 16.39 12.23 7.89
CA ALA A 64 17.15 11.61 8.98
C ALA A 64 18.34 10.79 8.46
N THR A 65 18.20 10.10 7.33
CA THR A 65 19.26 9.28 6.72
C THR A 65 20.40 10.12 6.16
N LEU A 66 20.13 11.36 5.73
CA LEU A 66 21.16 12.29 5.24
C LEU A 66 22.04 12.86 6.37
N ILE A 67 21.60 12.79 7.62
CA ILE A 67 22.37 13.27 8.77
C ILE A 67 23.24 12.11 9.26
N THR A 68 24.48 12.09 8.79
CA THR A 68 25.48 11.06 9.13
C THR A 68 26.48 11.53 10.18
N ASP A 69 26.59 12.83 10.39
CA ASP A 69 27.52 13.44 11.34
C ASP A 69 27.05 13.17 12.79
N PRO A 70 27.88 12.53 13.64
CA PRO A 70 27.57 12.26 15.04
C PRO A 70 27.17 13.49 15.84
N ASP A 71 27.72 14.67 15.52
CA ASP A 71 27.44 15.91 16.27
C ASP A 71 25.99 16.39 16.06
N PHE A 72 25.34 15.94 14.99
CA PHE A 72 23.96 16.29 14.65
C PHE A 72 22.97 15.13 14.85
N ILE A 73 23.36 14.07 15.58
CA ILE A 73 22.53 12.87 15.79
C ILE A 73 21.16 13.18 16.44
N LEU A 74 21.09 14.24 17.26
CA LEU A 74 19.83 14.71 17.85
C LEU A 74 18.86 15.22 16.78
N SER A 75 19.36 15.93 15.76
CA SER A 75 18.53 16.39 14.63
C SER A 75 17.98 15.20 13.83
N ALA A 76 18.78 14.15 13.60
CA ALA A 76 18.32 12.91 12.97
C ALA A 76 17.20 12.24 13.80
N THR A 77 17.33 12.26 15.13
CA THR A 77 16.33 11.71 16.05
C THR A 77 15.00 12.48 15.99
N VAL A 78 15.04 13.81 15.89
CA VAL A 78 13.83 14.64 15.71
C VAL A 78 13.09 14.27 14.42
N PHE A 79 13.81 14.14 13.30
CA PHE A 79 13.20 13.71 12.04
C PHE A 79 12.61 12.31 12.12
N ARG A 80 13.29 11.34 12.76
CA ARG A 80 12.73 9.99 12.97
C ARG A 80 11.45 10.02 13.80
N ARG A 81 11.37 10.88 14.83
CA ARG A 81 10.16 11.06 15.63
C ARG A 81 9.00 11.63 14.80
N TYR A 82 9.26 12.68 14.02
CA TYR A 82 8.24 13.23 13.11
C TYR A 82 7.81 12.21 12.06
N ALA A 83 8.72 11.41 11.52
CA ALA A 83 8.38 10.33 10.61
C ALA A 83 7.41 9.33 11.25
N LEU A 84 7.72 8.86 12.46
CA LEU A 84 6.87 7.93 13.21
C LEU A 84 5.45 8.49 13.44
N ASP A 85 5.34 9.75 13.84
CA ASP A 85 4.04 10.38 14.06
C ASP A 85 3.24 10.49 12.76
N GLN A 86 3.90 10.78 11.63
CA GLN A 86 3.26 10.80 10.32
C GLN A 86 2.83 9.39 9.87
N PHE A 87 3.65 8.35 10.08
CA PHE A 87 3.28 6.98 9.71
C PHE A 87 2.14 6.41 10.56
N ARG A 88 2.06 6.75 11.85
CA ARG A 88 0.89 6.41 12.69
C ARG A 88 -0.39 7.06 12.16
N LEU A 89 -0.29 8.31 11.72
CA LEU A 89 -1.42 9.02 11.15
C LEU A 89 -1.82 8.46 9.78
N ALA A 90 -0.83 8.04 8.97
CA ALA A 90 -1.05 7.35 7.71
C ALA A 90 -1.79 6.03 7.96
N GLU A 91 -1.28 5.19 8.88
CA GLU A 91 -1.87 3.90 9.23
C GLU A 91 -3.34 4.05 9.65
N LYS A 92 -3.62 4.99 10.58
CA LYS A 92 -4.98 5.25 11.08
C LYS A 92 -5.96 5.56 9.95
N ASN A 93 -5.58 6.42 9.00
CA ASN A 93 -6.48 6.88 7.95
C ASN A 93 -6.59 5.88 6.79
N LEU A 94 -5.49 5.25 6.40
CA LEU A 94 -5.47 4.28 5.32
C LEU A 94 -6.18 2.97 5.69
N MET A 95 -6.22 2.61 6.99
CA MET A 95 -6.91 1.40 7.46
C MET A 95 -8.38 1.33 7.04
N ILE A 96 -9.07 2.48 7.05
CA ILE A 96 -10.48 2.57 6.67
C ILE A 96 -10.66 2.21 5.19
N ASN A 97 -9.79 2.76 4.34
CA ASN A 97 -9.79 2.51 2.91
C ASN A 97 -9.36 1.08 2.56
N ALA A 98 -8.38 0.54 3.29
CA ALA A 98 -7.95 -0.84 3.16
C ALA A 98 -9.07 -1.83 3.54
N SER A 99 -9.88 -1.50 4.55
CA SER A 99 -11.07 -2.30 4.93
C SER A 99 -12.10 -2.36 3.79
N SER A 100 -12.17 -1.30 2.96
CA SER A 100 -12.97 -1.26 1.73
C SER A 100 -12.25 -1.86 0.51
N LYS A 101 -11.17 -2.61 0.72
CA LYS A 101 -10.35 -3.26 -0.32
C LYS A 101 -9.74 -2.30 -1.33
N ASN A 102 -9.50 -1.04 -0.97
CA ASN A 102 -8.76 -0.12 -1.81
C ASN A 102 -7.31 -0.63 -1.99
N PRO A 103 -6.87 -0.93 -3.24
CA PRO A 103 -5.58 -1.58 -3.46
C PRO A 103 -4.39 -0.69 -3.08
N ASP A 104 -4.47 0.61 -3.35
CA ASP A 104 -3.38 1.54 -3.06
C ASP A 104 -3.23 1.73 -1.54
N ALA A 105 -4.34 1.84 -0.80
CA ALA A 105 -4.33 1.90 0.65
C ALA A 105 -3.73 0.63 1.28
N CYS A 106 -4.14 -0.54 0.78
CA CYS A 106 -3.56 -1.82 1.21
C CYS A 106 -2.05 -1.86 0.92
N LYS A 107 -1.60 -1.43 -0.26
CA LYS A 107 -0.17 -1.35 -0.60
C LYS A 107 0.61 -0.51 0.41
N TYR A 108 0.18 0.73 0.69
CA TYR A 108 0.89 1.62 1.60
C TYR A 108 0.95 1.09 3.04
N LEU A 109 -0.11 0.42 3.52
CA LEU A 109 -0.10 -0.23 4.83
C LEU A 109 0.88 -1.42 4.86
N GLY A 110 0.97 -2.18 3.76
CA GLY A 110 1.97 -3.24 3.60
C GLY A 110 3.39 -2.69 3.72
N GLU A 111 3.69 -1.59 3.02
CA GLU A 111 4.99 -0.92 3.08
C GLU A 111 5.32 -0.41 4.49
N ILE A 112 4.34 0.19 5.19
CA ILE A 112 4.50 0.63 6.60
C ILE A 112 4.88 -0.55 7.51
N ALA A 113 4.21 -1.69 7.36
CA ALA A 113 4.44 -2.88 8.18
C ALA A 113 5.77 -3.58 7.86
N ASP A 114 6.10 -3.70 6.57
CA ASP A 114 7.30 -4.38 6.08
C ASP A 114 8.58 -3.63 6.46
N LEU A 115 8.56 -2.31 6.32
CA LEU A 115 9.69 -1.45 6.65
C LEU A 115 9.80 -1.15 8.15
N GLY A 116 8.77 -1.46 8.94
CA GLY A 116 8.76 -1.22 10.39
C GLY A 116 8.66 0.27 10.72
N TYR A 117 7.93 1.03 9.92
CA TYR A 117 7.80 2.47 10.14
C TYR A 117 7.02 2.85 11.40
N VAL A 118 6.14 1.96 11.87
CA VAL A 118 5.39 2.11 13.13
C VAL A 118 5.82 1.01 14.12
N GLY A 119 7.12 0.90 14.38
CA GLY A 119 7.67 -0.02 15.38
C GLY A 119 8.59 -1.06 14.77
N VAL A 120 8.34 -2.34 15.06
CA VAL A 120 9.15 -3.44 14.53
C VAL A 120 8.54 -3.93 13.23
N LYS A 121 9.40 -4.33 12.28
CA LYS A 121 8.98 -4.98 11.04
C LYS A 121 8.04 -6.15 11.34
N ASN A 122 6.86 -6.15 10.73
CA ASN A 122 5.88 -7.22 10.88
C ASN A 122 5.57 -7.82 9.51
N LYS A 123 6.29 -8.90 9.19
CA LYS A 123 6.19 -9.59 7.90
C LYS A 123 4.82 -10.19 7.65
N ASP A 124 4.15 -10.71 8.68
CA ASP A 124 2.83 -11.31 8.53
C ASP A 124 1.77 -10.26 8.21
N LYS A 125 1.75 -9.16 8.99
CA LYS A 125 0.88 -8.01 8.74
C LYS A 125 1.15 -7.36 7.38
N ALA A 126 2.43 -7.28 6.97
CA ALA A 126 2.77 -6.81 5.63
C ALA A 126 2.23 -7.74 4.53
N THR A 127 2.31 -9.06 4.75
CA THR A 127 1.79 -10.07 3.81
C THR A 127 0.29 -9.97 3.66
N ASP A 128 -0.47 -9.76 4.74
CA ASP A 128 -1.92 -9.51 4.69
C ASP A 128 -2.28 -8.32 3.80
N PHE A 129 -1.57 -7.21 3.99
CA PHE A 129 -1.85 -6.00 3.23
C PHE A 129 -1.41 -6.09 1.77
N TYR A 130 -0.24 -6.67 1.49
CA TYR A 130 0.17 -6.92 0.11
C TYR A 130 -0.76 -7.92 -0.59
N TYR A 131 -1.27 -8.92 0.13
CA TYR A 131 -2.29 -9.84 -0.38
C TYR A 131 -3.58 -9.10 -0.73
N CYS A 132 -4.09 -8.25 0.18
CA CYS A 132 -5.23 -7.39 -0.09
C CYS A 132 -5.02 -6.56 -1.37
N ALA A 133 -3.86 -5.90 -1.48
CA ALA A 133 -3.54 -5.07 -2.64
C ALA A 133 -3.46 -5.88 -3.94
N ALA A 134 -2.77 -7.03 -3.92
CA ALA A 134 -2.62 -7.90 -5.08
C ALA A 134 -3.97 -8.38 -5.62
N MET A 135 -4.85 -8.86 -4.73
CA MET A 135 -6.17 -9.34 -5.11
C MET A 135 -7.04 -8.22 -5.66
N SER A 136 -7.07 -7.07 -5.00
CA SER A 136 -7.80 -5.91 -5.50
C SER A 136 -7.27 -5.40 -6.84
N TYR A 137 -5.95 -5.40 -7.07
CA TYR A 137 -5.38 -5.04 -8.36
C TYR A 137 -5.75 -6.03 -9.47
N LEU A 138 -5.79 -7.33 -9.16
CA LEU A 138 -6.25 -8.37 -10.10
C LEU A 138 -7.72 -8.17 -10.47
N ASP A 139 -8.58 -7.91 -9.49
CA ASP A 139 -10.02 -7.72 -9.69
C ASP A 139 -10.31 -6.49 -10.59
N ILE A 140 -9.45 -5.47 -10.58
CA ILE A 140 -9.54 -4.30 -11.48
C ILE A 140 -8.68 -4.41 -12.76
N GLY A 141 -8.13 -5.60 -13.04
CA GLY A 141 -7.36 -5.87 -14.27
C GLY A 141 -5.93 -5.30 -14.31
N LYS A 142 -5.42 -4.73 -13.21
CA LYS A 142 -4.05 -4.17 -13.12
C LYS A 142 -3.02 -5.26 -12.79
N LYS A 143 -2.77 -6.17 -13.73
CA LYS A 143 -1.86 -7.32 -13.56
C LYS A 143 -0.44 -6.94 -13.14
N ASN A 144 0.13 -5.85 -13.69
CA ASN A 144 1.49 -5.43 -13.35
C ASN A 144 1.60 -4.99 -11.88
N ALA A 145 0.64 -4.18 -11.41
CA ALA A 145 0.61 -3.75 -10.00
C ALA A 145 0.40 -4.94 -9.05
N ALA A 146 -0.43 -5.92 -9.46
CA ALA A 146 -0.56 -7.17 -8.71
C ALA A 146 0.74 -7.99 -8.69
N ALA A 147 1.49 -8.03 -9.80
CA ALA A 147 2.80 -8.69 -9.86
C ALA A 147 3.83 -8.01 -8.96
N ASP A 148 3.80 -6.68 -8.85
CA ASP A 148 4.64 -5.94 -7.91
C ASP A 148 4.33 -6.34 -6.46
N MET A 149 3.05 -6.48 -6.12
CA MET A 149 2.64 -6.95 -4.79
C MET A 149 3.02 -8.41 -4.55
N TYR A 150 2.91 -9.29 -5.55
CA TYR A 150 3.43 -10.66 -5.46
C TYR A 150 4.93 -10.68 -5.16
N ASN A 151 5.71 -9.84 -5.84
CA ASN A 151 7.15 -9.74 -5.60
C ASN A 151 7.45 -9.18 -4.21
N ALA A 152 6.68 -8.19 -3.75
CA ALA A 152 6.77 -7.67 -2.39
C ALA A 152 6.52 -8.80 -1.38
N MET A 153 5.43 -9.57 -1.51
CA MET A 153 5.14 -10.73 -0.67
C MET A 153 6.27 -11.78 -0.75
N ARG A 154 6.75 -12.13 -1.94
CA ARG A 154 7.82 -13.12 -2.09
C ARG A 154 9.11 -12.72 -1.35
N ASN A 155 9.43 -11.42 -1.33
CA ASN A 155 10.66 -10.88 -0.75
C ASN A 155 10.51 -10.53 0.74
N SER A 156 9.33 -10.10 1.17
CA SER A 156 9.05 -9.68 2.54
C SER A 156 8.52 -10.82 3.42
N ALA A 157 7.70 -11.70 2.85
CA ALA A 157 6.91 -12.71 3.56
C ALA A 157 7.70 -13.99 3.82
N ILE A 158 7.01 -14.92 4.49
CA ILE A 158 7.41 -16.31 4.60
C ILE A 158 7.24 -16.92 3.20
N HIS A 159 8.33 -17.37 2.55
CA HIS A 159 8.34 -17.76 1.13
C HIS A 159 7.30 -18.81 0.71
N ASN A 160 6.73 -19.56 1.68
CA ASN A 160 5.74 -20.62 1.45
C ASN A 160 4.33 -20.24 1.93
N ASP A 161 4.05 -18.95 2.12
CA ASP A 161 2.74 -18.49 2.55
C ASP A 161 1.66 -18.85 1.50
N PRO A 162 0.54 -19.49 1.90
CA PRO A 162 -0.54 -19.85 0.98
C PRO A 162 -1.07 -18.67 0.16
N ARG A 163 -1.11 -17.46 0.76
CA ARG A 163 -1.55 -16.22 0.09
C ARG A 163 -0.67 -15.88 -1.11
N THR A 164 0.64 -16.09 -0.98
CA THR A 164 1.61 -15.83 -2.06
C THR A 164 1.41 -16.78 -3.23
N ILE A 165 1.10 -18.05 -2.95
CA ILE A 165 0.82 -19.08 -3.96
C ILE A 165 -0.50 -18.76 -4.68
N GLU A 166 -1.53 -18.32 -3.96
CA GLU A 166 -2.81 -17.94 -4.55
C GLU A 166 -2.68 -16.76 -5.52
N VAL A 167 -1.96 -15.71 -5.13
CA VAL A 167 -1.69 -14.55 -6.00
C VAL A 167 -0.92 -14.97 -7.26
N TYR A 168 0.11 -15.82 -7.10
CA TYR A 168 0.85 -16.38 -8.24
C TYR A 168 -0.08 -17.12 -9.21
N ALA A 169 -0.95 -17.99 -8.67
CA ALA A 169 -1.89 -18.76 -9.48
C ALA A 169 -2.86 -17.84 -10.25
N ARG A 170 -3.39 -16.79 -9.62
CA ARG A 170 -4.29 -15.83 -10.30
C ARG A 170 -3.58 -14.96 -11.35
N LEU A 171 -2.30 -14.61 -11.15
CA LEU A 171 -1.52 -13.88 -12.14
C LEU A 171 -1.32 -14.67 -13.44
N HIS A 172 -1.11 -15.99 -13.32
CA HIS A 172 -0.75 -16.87 -14.44
C HIS A 172 -1.92 -17.64 -15.04
N ASN A 173 -3.02 -17.82 -14.30
CA ASN A 173 -4.24 -18.38 -14.84
C ASN A 173 -5.06 -17.28 -15.51
N ASN A 174 -5.24 -17.36 -16.82
CA ASN A 174 -6.25 -16.54 -17.49
C ASN A 174 -7.64 -16.98 -17.02
N GLU A 175 -8.49 -16.05 -16.59
CA GLU A 175 -9.90 -16.32 -16.22
C GLU A 175 -10.67 -17.04 -17.35
N SER A 176 -10.18 -16.96 -18.60
CA SER A 176 -10.69 -17.73 -19.74
C SER A 176 -10.61 -19.25 -19.57
N MET A 177 -9.70 -19.79 -18.75
CA MET A 177 -9.59 -21.24 -18.50
C MET A 177 -10.54 -21.76 -17.42
N SER A 178 -11.13 -20.89 -16.60
CA SER A 178 -12.06 -21.32 -15.53
C SER A 178 -13.40 -21.81 -16.10
N ASN A 179 -13.84 -21.23 -17.22
CA ASN A 179 -15.06 -21.62 -17.91
C ASN A 179 -14.90 -22.93 -18.70
N THR A 180 -13.70 -23.25 -19.19
CA THR A 180 -13.45 -24.51 -19.91
C THR A 180 -13.42 -25.71 -18.95
N ARG A 181 -12.87 -25.53 -17.73
CA ARG A 181 -12.74 -26.63 -16.76
C ARG A 181 -14.08 -27.07 -16.15
N LYS A 182 -15.03 -26.15 -15.96
CA LYS A 182 -16.39 -26.48 -15.49
C LYS A 182 -17.24 -27.20 -16.55
N SER A 183 -16.97 -26.99 -17.83
CA SER A 183 -17.66 -27.66 -18.94
C SER A 183 -17.25 -29.12 -19.11
N ILE A 184 -15.98 -29.46 -18.87
CA ILE A 184 -15.45 -30.83 -19.03
C ILE A 184 -15.86 -31.75 -17.86
N SER A 185 -16.05 -31.21 -16.65
CA SER A 185 -16.46 -32.00 -15.48
C SER A 185 -17.94 -32.41 -15.47
N GLN A 186 -18.78 -31.83 -16.34
CA GLN A 186 -20.20 -32.18 -16.45
C GLN A 186 -20.52 -33.14 -17.60
N THR A 187 -19.60 -33.36 -18.53
CA THR A 187 -19.80 -34.26 -19.68
C THR A 187 -19.34 -35.69 -19.43
N SER A 188 -18.55 -35.97 -18.38
CA SER A 188 -18.06 -37.33 -18.09
C SER A 188 -18.94 -38.16 -17.14
N ARG A 189 -20.15 -37.69 -16.80
CA ARG A 189 -21.06 -38.39 -15.88
C ARG A 189 -22.34 -38.96 -16.51
N LEU A 190 -22.54 -38.81 -17.82
CA LEU A 190 -23.77 -39.27 -18.50
C LEU A 190 -23.61 -40.53 -19.35
N ASP A 191 -22.39 -41.03 -19.59
CA ASP A 191 -22.16 -42.17 -20.50
C ASP A 191 -21.94 -43.53 -19.80
N SER A 192 -22.15 -43.62 -18.48
CA SER A 192 -21.87 -44.86 -17.71
C SER A 192 -23.10 -45.67 -17.26
N GLU A 193 -24.34 -45.25 -17.55
CA GLU A 193 -25.54 -45.92 -16.99
C GLU A 193 -26.45 -46.65 -18.00
N THR A 194 -26.11 -46.77 -19.28
CA THR A 194 -26.99 -47.42 -20.28
C THR A 194 -26.53 -48.79 -20.80
N SER A 195 -25.58 -49.47 -20.17
CA SER A 195 -25.16 -50.83 -20.61
C SER A 195 -25.43 -51.94 -19.60
N LYS A 196 -26.70 -52.10 -19.19
CA LYS A 196 -27.22 -53.38 -18.65
C LYS A 196 -28.68 -53.57 -19.07
N ILE A 197 -28.90 -53.93 -20.34
CA ILE A 197 -30.17 -54.50 -20.79
C ILE A 197 -29.89 -55.77 -21.61
N SER A 198 -30.48 -56.86 -21.13
CA SER A 198 -30.81 -58.14 -21.79
C SER A 198 -29.71 -58.95 -22.50
N ARG A 199 -29.39 -60.10 -21.90
CA ARG A 199 -29.36 -61.36 -22.64
C ARG A 199 -30.24 -62.40 -21.93
N GLN A 200 -31.16 -62.93 -22.72
CA GLN A 200 -31.97 -64.13 -22.48
C GLN A 200 -31.08 -65.35 -22.26
#